data_AF-H1LF14-F1
#
_entry.id   AF-H1LF14-F1
#
_cell.length_a   1.000
_cell.length_b   1.000
_cell.length_c   1.000
_cell.angle_alpha   90.00
_cell.angle_beta   90.00
_cell.angle_gamma   90.00
#
_symmetry.space_group_name_H-M   'P 1'
#
loop_
_entity.id
_entity.type
_entity.pdbx_description
1 polymer ?
#
loop_
_entity_poly.entity_id
_entity_poly.type
_entity_poly.pdbx_seq_one_letter_code
_entity_poly.pdbx_strand_id
1 'polypeptide(L)'
;MKPSEKRDKKILNLLNKYDYGTRGLDAFMSEAPDKLKMNPLTLKEDINRLDSEKDHLHYVHVVYNQDNNGNYRAGVLGNVEWLTSDGKDYLDELNHSWERTFWLYFQIYGWPIAVAVIVQVIKNLLN
;
A
#
# COMPACT_ATOMS: atom_id res chain seq x y z
N MET A 1 -1.68 -5.79 -10.01
CA MET A 1 -1.69 -5.85 -8.54
C MET A 1 -2.52 -7.03 -8.06
N LYS A 2 -1.92 -7.95 -7.29
CA LYS A 2 -2.56 -9.12 -6.67
C LYS A 2 -3.62 -8.68 -5.64
N PRO A 3 -4.60 -9.53 -5.29
CA PRO A 3 -5.60 -9.20 -4.27
C PRO A 3 -5.00 -8.83 -2.91
N SER A 4 -3.91 -9.50 -2.51
CA SER A 4 -3.16 -9.21 -1.28
C SER A 4 -2.53 -7.82 -1.31
N GLU A 5 -1.81 -7.47 -2.37
CA GLU A 5 -1.18 -6.15 -2.57
C GLU A 5 -2.22 -5.00 -2.55
N LYS A 6 -3.40 -5.23 -3.13
CA LYS A 6 -4.52 -4.25 -3.06
C LYS A 6 -5.01 -4.04 -1.65
N ARG A 7 -4.98 -5.09 -0.82
CA ARG A 7 -5.38 -5.04 0.58
C ARG A 7 -4.33 -4.28 1.39
N ASP A 8 -3.06 -4.63 1.22
CA ASP A 8 -1.92 -3.99 1.88
C ASP A 8 -1.88 -2.50 1.56
N LYS A 9 -2.05 -2.14 0.28
CA LYS A 9 -2.17 -0.75 -0.16
C LYS A 9 -3.25 0.02 0.60
N LYS A 10 -4.42 -0.58 0.83
CA LYS A 10 -5.52 0.09 1.53
C LYS A 10 -5.24 0.24 3.03
N ILE A 11 -4.66 -0.79 3.65
CA ILE A 11 -4.29 -0.79 5.07
C ILE A 11 -3.23 0.30 5.30
N LEU A 12 -2.13 0.28 4.54
CA LEU A 12 -1.03 1.23 4.67
C LEU A 12 -1.47 2.68 4.39
N ASN A 13 -2.27 2.91 3.33
CA ASN A 13 -2.81 4.25 3.05
C ASN A 13 -3.76 4.76 4.13
N LEU A 14 -4.53 3.86 4.76
CA LEU A 14 -5.44 4.26 5.82
C LEU A 14 -4.68 4.54 7.11
N LEU A 15 -3.76 3.65 7.49
CA LEU A 15 -2.93 3.79 8.69
C LEU A 15 -2.11 5.09 8.67
N ASN A 16 -1.54 5.44 7.51
CA ASN A 16 -0.76 6.67 7.33
C ASN A 16 -1.57 7.97 7.49
N LYS A 17 -2.90 7.91 7.62
CA LYS A 17 -3.76 9.07 7.90
C LYS A 17 -4.02 9.31 9.39
N TYR A 18 -3.66 8.36 10.24
CA TYR A 18 -3.87 8.48 11.69
C TYR A 18 -2.60 9.00 12.34
N ASP A 19 -2.77 9.78 13.41
CA ASP A 19 -1.66 10.26 14.22
C ASP A 19 -0.83 9.09 14.74
N TYR A 20 0.49 9.27 14.85
CA TYR A 20 1.34 8.25 15.44
C TYR A 20 1.12 8.10 16.94
N GLY A 21 1.19 6.86 17.45
CA GLY A 21 1.08 6.54 18.87
C GLY A 21 -0.25 5.88 19.26
N THR A 22 -0.40 5.59 20.55
CA THR A 22 -1.46 4.68 21.06
C THR A 22 -2.86 5.12 20.67
N ARG A 23 -3.19 6.42 20.82
CA ARG A 23 -4.52 6.94 20.47
C ARG A 23 -4.83 6.79 18.98
N GLY A 24 -3.84 7.00 18.12
CA GLY A 24 -4.00 6.84 16.69
C GLY A 24 -4.15 5.39 16.28
N LEU A 25 -3.42 4.47 16.92
CA LEU A 25 -3.60 3.03 16.72
C LEU A 25 -4.98 2.57 17.16
N ASP A 26 -5.45 3.02 18.32
CA ASP A 26 -6.78 2.65 18.83
C ASP A 26 -7.88 3.16 17.91
N ALA A 27 -7.79 4.42 17.47
CA ALA A 27 -8.71 5.00 16.51
C ALA A 27 -8.68 4.26 15.16
N PHE A 28 -7.48 3.92 14.68
CA PHE A 28 -7.32 3.12 13.46
C PHE A 28 -7.96 1.73 13.63
N MET A 29 -7.64 0.99 14.69
CA MET A 29 -8.17 -0.36 14.92
C MET A 29 -9.68 -0.37 15.14
N SER A 30 -10.26 0.72 15.67
CA SER A 30 -11.71 0.87 15.83
C SER A 30 -12.42 1.19 14.51
N GLU A 31 -11.84 2.04 13.65
CA GLU A 31 -12.54 2.55 12.46
C GLU A 31 -12.18 1.81 11.16
N ALA A 32 -10.98 1.25 11.08
CA ALA A 32 -10.47 0.59 9.88
C ALA A 32 -11.29 -0.64 9.45
N PRO A 33 -11.80 -1.51 10.35
CA PRO A 33 -12.65 -2.63 9.95
C PRO A 33 -13.86 -2.20 9.10
N ASP A 34 -14.53 -1.13 9.50
CA ASP A 34 -15.70 -0.60 8.79
C ASP A 34 -15.28 0.09 7.48
N LYS A 35 -14.23 0.92 7.51
CA LYS A 35 -13.73 1.62 6.32
C LYS A 35 -13.18 0.67 5.25
N LEU A 36 -12.58 -0.43 5.67
CA LEU A 36 -11.98 -1.45 4.79
C LEU A 36 -12.95 -2.61 4.48
N LYS A 37 -14.11 -2.65 5.14
CA LYS A 37 -15.08 -3.75 5.09
C LYS A 37 -14.41 -5.10 5.36
N MET A 38 -13.63 -5.18 6.44
CA MET A 38 -12.89 -6.38 6.83
C MET A 38 -13.10 -6.74 8.29
N ASN A 39 -12.93 -8.02 8.62
CA ASN A 39 -12.99 -8.49 10.00
C ASN A 39 -11.83 -7.90 10.82
N PRO A 40 -12.07 -7.36 12.04
CA PRO A 40 -11.02 -6.85 12.92
C PRO A 40 -9.89 -7.84 13.20
N LEU A 41 -10.19 -9.13 13.33
CA LEU A 41 -9.19 -10.17 13.53
C LEU A 41 -8.24 -10.27 12.33
N THR A 42 -8.81 -10.26 11.13
CA THR A 42 -8.00 -10.32 9.90
C THR A 42 -7.21 -9.04 9.68
N LEU A 43 -7.73 -7.88 10.08
CA LEU A 43 -6.98 -6.62 10.05
C LEU A 43 -5.75 -6.71 10.95
N LYS A 44 -5.93 -7.25 12.15
CA LYS A 44 -4.83 -7.46 13.09
C LYS A 44 -3.78 -8.43 12.54
N GLU A 45 -4.21 -9.55 11.95
CA GLU A 45 -3.30 -10.50 11.32
C GLU A 45 -2.51 -9.87 10.18
N ASP A 46 -3.16 -9.06 9.35
CA ASP A 46 -2.48 -8.35 8.24
C ASP A 46 -1.47 -7.32 8.76
N ILE A 47 -1.78 -6.56 9.80
CA ILE A 47 -0.84 -5.60 10.40
C ILE A 47 0.34 -6.33 11.02
N ASN A 48 0.10 -7.41 11.79
CA ASN A 48 1.16 -8.23 12.37
C ASN A 48 2.08 -8.81 11.30
N ARG A 49 1.51 -9.24 10.16
CA ARG A 49 2.30 -9.70 9.01
C ARG A 49 3.15 -8.57 8.43
N LEU A 50 2.61 -7.37 8.28
CA LEU A 50 3.33 -6.21 7.75
C LEU A 50 4.41 -5.67 8.71
N ASP A 51 4.25 -5.86 10.02
CA ASP A 51 5.22 -5.51 11.08
C ASP A 51 6.30 -6.60 11.28
N SER A 52 6.02 -7.84 10.86
CA SER A 52 6.86 -9.03 11.05
C SER A 52 8.29 -8.83 10.51
N GLU A 53 9.24 -8.87 11.44
CA GLU A 53 10.67 -8.89 11.15
C GLU A 53 11.12 -10.24 10.55
N LYS A 54 10.41 -11.33 10.88
CA LYS A 54 10.73 -12.71 10.42
C LYS A 54 10.53 -12.92 8.93
N ASP A 55 9.60 -12.19 8.33
CA ASP A 55 9.29 -12.28 6.90
C ASP A 55 9.99 -11.17 6.09
N HIS A 56 10.90 -10.42 6.72
CA HIS A 56 11.57 -9.24 6.14
C HIS A 56 10.59 -8.18 5.60
N LEU A 57 9.36 -8.15 6.10
CA LEU A 57 8.36 -7.19 5.64
C LEU A 57 8.56 -5.87 6.37
N HIS A 58 8.62 -5.86 7.70
CA HIS A 58 8.90 -4.67 8.55
C HIS A 58 8.52 -3.31 7.94
N TYR A 59 7.30 -3.22 7.38
CA TYR A 59 6.79 -2.07 6.62
C TYR A 59 6.08 -1.07 7.53
N VAL A 60 5.69 -1.51 8.71
CA VAL A 60 5.08 -0.69 9.74
C VAL A 60 5.84 -0.86 11.04
N HIS A 61 5.84 0.18 11.85
CA HIS A 61 6.27 0.15 13.23
C HIS A 61 5.02 0.09 14.11
N VAL A 62 4.57 -1.13 14.44
CA VAL A 62 3.48 -1.31 15.41
C VAL A 62 4.02 -2.06 16.61
N VAL A 63 4.62 -1.33 17.55
CA VAL A 63 5.05 -1.95 18.81
C VAL A 63 3.80 -2.33 19.60
N TYR A 64 3.40 -3.58 19.54
CA TYR A 64 2.29 -4.10 20.32
C TYR A 64 2.77 -4.46 21.73
N ASN A 65 2.70 -3.53 22.67
CA ASN A 65 2.82 -3.86 24.09
C ASN A 65 1.47 -4.40 24.57
N GLN A 66 1.38 -5.73 24.68
CA GLN A 66 0.23 -6.38 25.30
C GLN A 66 0.27 -6.11 26.81
N ASP A 67 -0.73 -5.41 27.35
CA ASP A 67 -0.90 -5.27 28.79
C ASP A 67 -1.36 -6.59 29.41
N ASN A 68 -1.26 -6.70 30.74
CA ASN A 68 -1.64 -7.90 31.49
C ASN A 68 -3.11 -8.32 31.30
N ASN A 69 -3.95 -7.46 30.69
CA ASN A 69 -5.35 -7.73 30.38
C ASN A 69 -5.56 -8.16 28.93
N GLY A 70 -4.47 -8.36 28.18
CA GLY A 70 -4.52 -8.76 26.79
C GLY A 70 -4.82 -7.62 25.82
N ASN A 71 -4.87 -6.36 26.27
CA ASN A 71 -5.07 -5.21 25.41
C ASN A 71 -3.74 -4.74 24.86
N TYR A 72 -3.70 -4.44 23.57
CA TYR A 72 -2.48 -4.08 22.89
C TYR A 72 -2.32 -2.57 22.83
N ARG A 73 -1.17 -2.05 23.27
CA ARG A 73 -0.85 -0.62 23.26
C ARG A 73 0.32 -0.37 22.34
N ALA A 74 0.27 0.67 21.52
CA ALA A 74 1.44 1.12 20.77
C ALA A 74 2.57 1.51 21.75
N GLY A 75 3.70 0.81 21.70
CA GLY A 75 4.92 1.19 22.38
C GLY A 75 5.55 2.41 21.71
N VAL A 76 6.03 3.35 22.52
CA VAL A 76 6.68 4.57 22.05
C VAL A 76 8.12 4.22 21.66
N LEU A 77 8.33 3.83 20.40
CA LEU A 77 9.65 3.93 19.80
C LEU A 77 9.78 5.32 19.19
N GLY A 78 10.96 5.94 19.33
CA GLY A 78 11.22 7.36 19.04
C GLY A 78 11.13 7.79 17.57
N ASN A 79 10.49 7.01 16.69
CA ASN A 79 10.22 7.35 15.31
C ASN A 79 8.76 7.82 15.18
N VAL A 80 8.54 8.99 14.58
CA VAL A 80 7.27 9.75 14.64
C VAL A 80 6.21 9.25 13.64
N GLU A 81 6.34 8.03 13.10
CA GLU A 81 5.59 7.59 11.93
C GLU A 81 5.22 6.09 11.98
N TRP A 82 4.06 5.74 11.42
CA TRP A 82 3.58 4.35 11.35
C TRP A 82 4.35 3.51 10.36
N LEU A 83 4.74 4.09 9.22
CA LEU A 83 5.43 3.38 8.15
C LEU A 83 6.94 3.47 8.36
N THR A 84 7.63 2.35 8.19
CA THR A 84 9.09 2.34 8.11
C THR A 84 9.55 2.94 6.78
N SER A 85 10.85 3.16 6.58
CA SER A 85 11.38 3.57 5.27
C SER A 85 10.97 2.59 4.18
N ASP A 86 11.16 1.29 4.43
CA ASP A 86 10.81 0.23 3.50
C ASP A 86 9.29 0.17 3.25
N GLY A 87 8.49 0.47 4.27
CA GLY A 87 7.03 0.52 4.14
C GLY A 87 6.54 1.69 3.31
N LYS A 88 7.22 2.83 3.36
CA LYS A 88 6.96 3.97 2.49
C LYS A 88 7.31 3.64 1.05
N ASP A 89 8.47 3.04 0.82
CA ASP A 89 8.91 2.61 -0.52
C ASP A 89 7.95 1.55 -1.09
N TYR A 90 7.52 0.60 -0.26
CA TYR A 90 6.54 -0.41 -0.65
C TYR A 90 5.16 0.22 -0.96
N LEU A 91 4.69 1.16 -0.13
CA LEU A 91 3.45 1.88 -0.40
C LEU A 91 3.54 2.70 -1.69
N ASP A 92 4.70 3.30 -1.98
CA ASP A 92 4.94 4.03 -3.21
C ASP A 92 4.92 3.11 -4.44
N GLU A 93 5.56 1.94 -4.36
CA GLU A 93 5.50 0.92 -5.41
C GLU A 93 4.05 0.46 -5.66
N LEU A 94 3.29 0.23 -4.60
CA LEU A 94 1.86 -0.09 -4.69
C LEU A 94 1.04 1.08 -5.29
N ASN A 95 1.42 2.31 -4.99
CA ASN A 95 0.80 3.51 -5.54
C ASN A 95 1.09 3.69 -7.03
N HIS A 96 2.25 3.29 -7.52
CA HIS A 96 2.69 3.46 -8.91
C HIS A 96 2.63 2.17 -9.76
N SER A 97 2.20 1.04 -9.19
CA SER A 97 2.07 -0.24 -9.91
C SER A 97 1.17 -0.20 -11.16
N TRP A 98 0.17 0.70 -11.18
CA TRP A 98 -0.70 0.96 -12.33
C TRP A 98 0.03 1.73 -13.43
N GLU A 99 0.93 2.64 -13.08
CA GLU A 99 1.74 3.40 -14.04
C GLU A 99 2.71 2.48 -14.78
N ARG A 100 3.37 1.56 -14.05
CA ARG A 100 4.22 0.52 -14.66
C ARG A 100 3.45 -0.37 -15.63
N THR A 101 2.24 -0.76 -15.24
CA THR A 101 1.36 -1.57 -16.11
C THR A 101 0.92 -0.78 -17.33
N PHE A 102 0.53 0.48 -17.14
CA PHE A 102 0.14 1.38 -18.23
C PHE A 102 1.27 1.60 -19.23
N TRP A 103 2.50 1.89 -18.77
CA TRP A 103 3.66 2.07 -19.64
C TRP A 103 3.97 0.83 -20.47
N LEU A 104 3.87 -0.37 -19.89
CA LEU A 104 4.02 -1.63 -20.63
C LEU A 104 2.95 -1.80 -21.71
N TYR A 105 1.68 -1.57 -21.39
CA TYR A 105 0.59 -1.64 -22.38
C TYR A 105 0.74 -0.57 -23.47
N PHE A 106 1.17 0.64 -23.11
CA PHE A 106 1.43 1.71 -24.06
C PHE A 106 2.58 1.36 -25.01
N GLN A 107 3.67 0.77 -24.51
CA GLN A 107 4.78 0.31 -25.36
C GLN A 107 4.39 -0.82 -26.30
N ILE A 108 3.64 -1.82 -25.81
CA ILE A 108 3.28 -3.01 -26.61
C ILE A 108 2.18 -2.69 -27.63
N TYR A 109 1.16 -1.92 -27.24
CA TYR A 109 -0.03 -1.71 -28.05
C TYR A 109 -0.17 -0.27 -28.56
N GLY A 110 0.15 0.72 -27.72
CA GLY A 110 0.02 2.14 -28.08
C GLY A 110 1.03 2.59 -29.13
N TRP A 111 2.29 2.20 -28.96
CA TRP A 111 3.38 2.62 -29.86
C TRP A 111 3.19 2.10 -31.30
N PRO A 112 2.90 0.80 -31.54
CA PRO A 112 2.69 0.31 -32.91
C PRO A 112 1.49 0.96 -33.61
N ILE A 113 0.42 1.27 -32.89
CA ILE A 113 -0.76 1.94 -33.45
C ILE A 113 -0.41 3.37 -33.86
N ALA A 114 0.27 4.13 -32.99
CA ALA A 114 0.69 5.49 -33.30
C ALA A 114 1.61 5.54 -34.54
N VAL A 115 2.57 4.61 -34.62
CA VAL A 115 3.46 4.48 -35.79
C VAL A 115 2.67 4.14 -37.05
N ALA A 116 1.72 3.21 -36.98
CA ALA A 116 0.89 2.83 -38.12
C ALA A 116 0.06 4.02 -38.65
N VAL A 117 -0.56 4.79 -37.74
CA VAL A 117 -1.33 5.99 -38.09
C VAL A 117 -0.45 7.04 -38.77
N ILE A 118 0.74 7.31 -38.23
CA ILE A 118 1.69 8.27 -38.82
C ILE A 118 2.12 7.84 -40.23
N VAL A 119 2.47 6.56 -40.41
CA VAL A 119 2.84 6.01 -41.73
C VAL A 119 1.68 6.15 -42.72
N GLN A 120 0.45 5.93 -42.27
CA GLN A 120 -0.74 6.02 -43.11
C GLN A 120 -1.05 7.46 -43.52
N VAL A 121 -0.88 8.44 -42.62
CA VAL A 121 -1.00 9.87 -42.92
C VAL A 121 0.09 10.32 -43.91
N ILE A 122 1.34 9.93 -43.70
CA ILE A 122 2.45 10.28 -44.61
C ILE A 122 2.21 9.69 -46.00
N LYS A 123 1.77 8.42 -46.10
CA LYS A 123 1.40 7.81 -47.39
C LYS A 123 0.30 8.57 -48.12
N ASN A 124 -0.74 9.01 -47.39
CA ASN A 124 -1.84 9.77 -47.99
C ASN A 124 -1.46 11.20 -48.41
N LEU A 125 -0.38 11.77 -47.87
CA LEU A 125 0.12 13.09 -48.27
C LEU A 125 1.10 13.04 -49.45
N LEU A 126 1.70 11.89 -49.71
CA LEU A 126 2.68 11.68 -50.79
C LEU A 126 2.08 11.08 -52.07
N ASN A 127 0.83 10.62 -52.01
CA ASN A 127 0.02 10.18 -53.16
C ASN A 127 -0.88 11.32 -53.63
#